data_AF-A0A239EUU6-F1
#
_entry.id   AF-A0A239EUU6-F1
#
_cell.length_a   1.000
_cell.length_b   1.000
_cell.length_c   1.000
_cell.angle_alpha   90.00
_cell.angle_beta   90.00
_cell.angle_gamma   90.00
#
_symmetry.space_group_name_H-M   'P 1'
#
loop_
_entity.id
_entity.type
_entity.pdbx_description
1 polymer ?
#
loop_
_entity_poly.entity_id
_entity_poly.type
_entity_poly.pdbx_seq_one_letter_code
_entity_poly.pdbx_strand_id
1 'polypeptide(L)' 'MVINKRMKIIHDDLEHTADGMEQLARGLAGHAVYLQSSVHADDAVEVNERVSGLNASISELRAVASSIDPN' A
#
# COMPACT_ATOMS: atom_id res chain seq x y z
N MET A 1 -8.98 30.64 4.93
CA MET A 1 -7.80 29.74 5.03
C MET A 1 -8.12 28.50 5.89
N VAL A 2 -9.13 27.71 5.50
CA VAL A 2 -9.51 26.43 6.18
C VAL A 2 -9.47 25.25 5.21
N ILE A 3 -9.78 25.50 3.94
CA ILE A 3 -9.76 24.50 2.86
C ILE A 3 -8.34 23.94 2.65
N ASN A 4 -7.33 24.80 2.55
CA ASN A 4 -5.93 24.40 2.37
C ASN A 4 -5.41 23.50 3.53
N LYS A 5 -5.79 23.78 4.80
CA LYS A 5 -5.45 22.91 5.94
C LYS A 5 -6.13 21.53 5.87
N ARG A 6 -7.38 21.46 5.42
CA ARG A 6 -8.08 20.17 5.25
C ARG A 6 -7.47 19.35 4.11
N MET A 7 -7.13 20.00 3.00
CA MET A 7 -6.46 19.34 1.87
C MET A 7 -5.10 18.79 2.27
N LYS A 8 -4.32 19.54 3.06
CA LYS A 8 -3.05 19.06 3.62
C LYS A 8 -3.23 17.83 4.52
N ILE A 9 -4.23 17.82 5.40
CA ILE A 9 -4.52 16.64 6.24
C ILE A 9 -4.85 15.42 5.38
N ILE A 10 -5.70 15.58 4.36
CA ILE A 10 -6.05 14.47 3.45
C ILE A 10 -4.81 13.96 2.71
N HIS A 11 -3.96 14.86 2.21
CA HIS A 11 -2.68 14.48 1.60
C HIS A 11 -1.84 13.64 2.56
N ASP A 12 -1.63 14.13 3.79
CA ASP A 12 -0.78 13.47 4.79
C ASP A 12 -1.37 12.10 5.21
N ASP A 13 -2.70 12.00 5.34
CA ASP A 13 -3.39 10.74 5.66
C ASP A 13 -3.27 9.71 4.53
N LEU A 14 -3.33 10.13 3.26
CA LEU A 14 -3.16 9.26 2.10
C LEU A 14 -1.73 8.69 2.02
N GLU A 15 -0.72 9.54 2.19
CA GLU A 15 0.69 9.11 2.23
C GLU A 15 0.94 8.16 3.42
N HIS A 16 0.44 8.51 4.60
CA HIS A 16 0.60 7.66 5.78
C HIS A 16 -0.07 6.29 5.61
N THR A 17 -1.26 6.26 5.01
CA THR A 17 -1.97 5.01 4.72
C THR A 17 -1.19 4.18 3.69
N ALA A 18 -0.67 4.81 2.63
CA ALA A 18 0.14 4.14 1.62
C ALA A 18 1.41 3.51 2.24
N ASP A 19 2.08 4.20 3.16
CA ASP A 19 3.25 3.68 3.87
C ASP A 19 2.91 2.47 4.76
N GLY A 20 1.77 2.52 5.46
CA GLY A 20 1.27 1.40 6.25
C GLY A 20 0.96 0.17 5.38
N MET A 21 0.32 0.38 4.24
CA MET A 21 0.05 -0.68 3.26
C MET A 21 1.34 -1.26 2.67
N GLU A 22 2.37 -0.45 2.45
CA GLU A 22 3.66 -0.91 1.93
C GLU A 22 4.39 -1.80 2.94
N GLN A 23 4.28 -1.50 4.24
CA GLN A 23 4.79 -2.38 5.31
C GLN A 23 4.06 -3.73 5.32
N LEU A 24 2.73 -3.74 5.16
CA LEU A 24 1.95 -4.97 5.07
C LEU A 24 2.30 -5.78 3.81
N ALA A 25 2.42 -5.12 2.66
CA ALA A 25 2.80 -5.75 1.39
C ALA A 25 4.19 -6.41 1.50
N ARG A 26 5.16 -5.74 2.12
CA ARG A 26 6.49 -6.32 2.39
C ARG A 26 6.42 -7.55 3.30
N GLY A 27 5.63 -7.48 4.38
CA GLY A 27 5.43 -8.60 5.29
C GLY A 27 4.82 -9.82 4.59
N LEU A 28 3.78 -9.59 3.78
CA LEU A 28 3.13 -10.63 2.99
C LEU A 28 4.06 -11.21 1.92
N ALA A 29 4.87 -10.38 1.26
CA ALA A 29 5.86 -10.85 0.30
C ALA A 29 6.89 -11.78 0.96
N GLY A 30 7.39 -11.41 2.15
CA GLY A 30 8.25 -12.30 2.94
C GLY A 30 7.57 -13.61 3.32
N HIS A 31 6.27 -13.57 3.65
CA HIS A 31 5.49 -14.77 3.93
C HIS A 31 5.28 -15.64 2.69
N ALA A 32 5.06 -15.07 1.51
CA ALA A 32 4.96 -15.81 0.25
C ALA A 32 6.25 -16.57 -0.06
N VAL A 33 7.42 -15.95 0.17
CA VAL A 33 8.73 -16.63 0.02
C VAL A 33 8.85 -17.83 0.95
N TYR A 34 8.39 -17.69 2.20
CA TYR A 34 8.34 -18.81 3.14
C TYR A 34 7.41 -19.93 2.65
N LEU A 35 6.17 -19.58 2.23
CA LEU A 35 5.18 -20.55 1.75
C LEU A 35 5.68 -21.32 0.53
N GLN A 36 6.36 -20.65 -0.40
CA GLN A 36 6.93 -21.25 -1.60
C GLN A 36 7.97 -22.33 -1.30
N SER A 37 8.63 -22.27 -0.14
CA SER A 37 9.60 -23.26 0.31
C SER A 37 8.98 -24.33 1.23
N SER A 38 7.66 -24.32 1.40
CA SER A 38 6.92 -25.19 2.31
C SER A 38 5.98 -26.14 1.54
N VAL A 39 5.22 -26.97 2.25
CA VAL A 39 4.14 -27.79 1.66
C VAL A 39 2.98 -26.96 1.12
N HIS A 40 2.97 -25.65 1.38
CA HIS A 40 1.93 -24.69 1.00
C HIS A 40 2.36 -23.80 -0.18
N ALA A 41 3.10 -24.37 -1.14
CA ALA A 41 3.61 -23.59 -2.28
C ALA A 41 2.48 -22.96 -3.12
N ASP A 42 1.32 -23.59 -3.19
CA ASP A 42 0.14 -23.04 -3.88
C ASP A 42 -0.41 -21.79 -3.18
N ASP A 43 -0.39 -21.75 -1.84
CA ASP A 43 -0.83 -20.58 -1.06
C ASP A 43 0.08 -19.36 -1.31
N ALA A 44 1.35 -19.60 -1.70
CA ALA A 44 2.27 -18.52 -2.06
C ALA A 44 1.80 -17.74 -3.30
N VAL A 45 1.11 -18.39 -4.24
CA VAL A 45 0.54 -17.74 -5.44
C VAL A 45 -0.54 -16.75 -5.01
N GLU A 46 -1.47 -17.18 -4.17
CA GLU A 46 -2.55 -16.31 -3.67
C GLU A 46 -2.00 -15.12 -2.86
N VAL A 47 -0.99 -15.36 -2.00
CA VAL A 47 -0.37 -14.27 -1.25
C VAL A 47 0.32 -13.26 -2.19
N ASN A 48 0.99 -13.73 -3.24
CA ASN A 48 1.60 -12.85 -4.23
C ASN A 48 0.57 -12.00 -5.01
N GLU A 49 -0.59 -12.57 -5.35
CA GLU A 49 -1.69 -11.81 -5.97
C GLU A 49 -2.20 -10.71 -5.04
N ARG A 50 -2.36 -11.01 -3.75
CA ARG A 50 -2.74 -10.01 -2.74
C ARG A 50 -1.71 -8.90 -2.60
N VAL A 51 -0.42 -9.23 -2.61
CA VAL A 51 0.68 -8.23 -2.62
C VAL A 51 0.62 -7.35 -3.86
N SER A 52 0.36 -7.93 -5.03
CA SER A 52 0.20 -7.15 -6.27
C SER A 52 -0.98 -6.17 -6.17
N GLY A 53 -2.11 -6.61 -5.62
CA GLY A 53 -3.27 -5.74 -5.37
C GLY A 53 -2.96 -4.59 -4.42
N LEU A 54 -2.26 -4.87 -3.31
CA LEU A 54 -1.82 -3.83 -2.37
C LEU A 54 -0.91 -2.79 -3.05
N ASN A 55 0.05 -3.23 -3.86
CA ASN A 55 0.95 -2.33 -4.59
C ASN A 55 0.21 -1.43 -5.59
N ALA A 56 -0.84 -1.94 -6.24
CA ALA A 56 -1.71 -1.14 -7.10
C ALA A 56 -2.44 -0.05 -6.27
N SER A 57 -3.08 -0.44 -5.15
CA SER A 57 -3.77 0.52 -4.28
C SER A 57 -2.83 1.55 -3.66
N ILE A 58 -1.61 1.18 -3.27
CA ILE A 58 -0.57 2.12 -2.79
C ILE A 58 -0.25 3.15 -3.87
N SER A 59 -0.10 2.70 -5.11
CA SER A 59 0.20 3.58 -6.25
C SER A 59 -0.95 4.55 -6.51
N GLU A 60 -2.19 4.09 -6.40
CA GLU A 60 -3.39 4.94 -6.52
C GLU A 60 -3.48 5.98 -5.38
N LEU A 61 -3.24 5.57 -4.13
CA LEU A 61 -3.25 6.50 -2.98
C LEU A 61 -2.21 7.62 -3.16
N ARG A 62 -0.98 7.27 -3.56
CA ARG A 62 0.09 8.24 -3.81
C ARG A 62 -0.20 9.13 -5.03
N ALA A 63 -0.85 8.60 -6.06
CA ALA A 63 -1.29 9.40 -7.21
C ALA A 63 -2.36 10.43 -6.82
N VAL A 64 -3.33 10.04 -5.98
CA VAL A 64 -4.35 10.97 -5.45
C VAL A 64 -3.70 12.00 -4.53
N ALA A 65 -2.82 11.59 -3.61
CA ALA A 65 -2.09 12.51 -2.74
C ALA A 65 -1.31 13.55 -3.54
N SER A 66 -0.58 13.10 -4.57
CA SER A 66 0.18 13.98 -5.47
C SER A 66 -0.69 14.97 -6.26
N SER A 67 -1.97 14.64 -6.50
CA SER A 67 -2.93 15.54 -7.17
C SER A 67 -3.48 16.63 -6.26
N ILE A 68 -3.31 16.50 -4.95
CA ILE A 68 -3.70 17.49 -3.95
C ILE A 68 -2.54 18.46 -3.80
N ASP A 69 -2.65 19.67 -4.36
CA ASP A 69 -1.68 20.73 -4.09
C ASP A 69 -1.80 21.16 -2.61
N PRO A 70 -0.76 20.92 -1.79
CA PRO A 70 -0.81 21.27 -0.38
C PRO A 70 -0.39 22.74 -0.14
N ASN A 71 -0.11 23.53 -1.19
CA ASN A 71 0.34 24.92 -1.11
C ASN A 71 -0.80 25.94 -1.04
#